data_AF-A0A518CQ68-F1
#
_entry.id   AF-A0A518CQ68-F1
#
_cell.length_a   1.000
_cell.length_b   1.000
_cell.length_c   1.000
_cell.angle_alpha   90.00
_cell.angle_beta   90.00
_cell.angle_gamma   90.00
#
_symmetry.space_group_name_H-M   'P 1'
#
loop_
_entity.id
_entity.type
_entity.pdbx_description
1 polymer ?
#
loop_
_entity_poly.entity_id
_entity_poly.type
_entity_poly.pdbx_seq_one_letter_code
_entity_poly.pdbx_strand_id
1 'polypeptide(L)'
;MSISGPGSVQSGFSFERAKATTRPAETSSTPKTMAPVDQVEISDLGKLMNQSPDNSDVREARLAQIKADIDAGTYDTPEKMEAALMKMMGQIDIEG
;
A
#
# COMPACT_ATOMS: atom_id res chain seq x y z
N MET A 1 -2.91 30.21 8.51
CA MET A 1 -3.16 29.62 9.84
C MET A 1 -1.84 29.56 10.60
N SER A 2 -1.74 30.25 11.74
CA SER A 2 -0.62 30.17 12.68
C SER A 2 -1.10 29.46 13.95
N ILE A 3 -0.35 28.45 14.39
CA ILE A 3 -0.61 27.70 15.62
C ILE A 3 0.55 28.00 16.57
N SER A 4 0.26 28.74 17.65
CA SER A 4 1.17 28.92 18.77
C SER A 4 0.82 27.89 19.85
N GLY A 5 1.73 26.95 20.11
CA GLY A 5 1.64 26.03 21.24
C GLY A 5 2.63 26.42 22.34
N PRO A 6 2.21 26.64 23.60
CA PRO A 6 3.13 26.84 24.71
C PRO A 6 3.70 25.48 25.13
N GLY A 7 4.86 25.14 24.58
CA GLY A 7 5.59 23.95 24.95
C GLY A 7 7.07 24.16 24.70
N SER A 8 7.85 24.33 25.77
CA SER A 8 9.29 24.37 25.71
C SER A 8 9.78 23.01 25.19
N VAL A 9 10.27 22.95 23.96
CA VAL A 9 11.08 21.81 23.51
C VAL A 9 12.36 21.83 24.34
N GLN A 10 12.43 20.94 25.31
CA GLN A 10 13.63 20.74 26.12
C GLN A 10 14.75 20.31 25.17
N SER A 11 15.76 21.15 25.00
CA SER A 11 16.92 20.83 24.17
C SER A 11 17.65 19.63 24.79
N GLY A 12 17.47 18.47 24.18
CA GLY A 12 18.19 17.25 24.53
C GLY A 12 19.69 17.40 24.28
N PHE A 13 20.46 16.84 25.21
CA PHE A 13 21.90 16.97 25.40
C PHE A 13 22.75 16.61 24.17
N SER A 14 23.89 17.30 24.00
CA SER A 14 24.96 16.88 23.11
C SER A 14 25.68 15.67 23.70
N PHE A 15 25.74 14.56 22.97
CA PHE A 15 26.58 13.44 23.35
C PHE A 15 28.04 13.79 23.09
N GLU A 16 28.85 13.76 24.14
CA GLU A 16 30.29 14.01 24.06
C GLU A 16 30.97 12.87 23.31
N ARG A 17 31.77 13.23 22.30
CA ARG A 17 32.51 12.27 21.47
C ARG A 17 33.57 11.58 22.33
N ALA A 18 33.41 10.29 22.61
CA ALA A 18 34.47 9.50 23.20
C ALA A 18 35.73 9.56 22.31
N LYS A 19 36.84 10.09 22.85
CA LYS A 19 38.16 10.01 22.22
C LYS A 19 38.57 8.53 22.17
N ALA A 20 38.62 7.96 20.97
CA ALA A 20 39.20 6.64 20.77
C ALA A 20 40.73 6.72 20.84
N THR A 21 41.31 5.99 21.79
CA THR A 21 42.71 5.59 21.81
C THR A 21 43.08 4.94 20.48
N THR A 22 44.18 5.38 19.87
CA THR A 22 44.76 4.80 18.66
C THR A 22 45.14 3.33 18.89
N ARG A 23 44.48 2.41 18.17
CA ARG A 23 44.86 1.00 18.00
C ARG A 23 45.13 0.77 16.49
N PRO A 24 46.13 -0.06 16.11
CA PRO A 24 46.58 -0.16 14.71
C PRO A 24 45.54 -0.78 13.79
N ALA A 25 45.66 -0.43 12.51
CA ALA A 25 44.75 -0.70 11.41
C ALA A 25 44.22 -2.14 11.34
N GLU A 26 42.90 -2.28 11.48
CA GLU A 26 42.13 -3.42 10.98
C GLU A 26 41.31 -2.94 9.77
N THR A 27 41.37 -3.76 8.72
CA THR A 27 40.88 -3.55 7.38
C THR A 27 39.48 -2.93 7.35
N SER A 28 39.35 -1.84 6.59
CA SER A 28 38.10 -1.13 6.34
C SER A 28 37.09 -2.03 5.62
N SER A 29 36.34 -2.86 6.36
CA SER A 29 35.03 -3.28 5.89
C SER A 29 34.12 -2.07 6.00
N THR A 30 33.96 -1.35 4.89
CA THR A 30 32.94 -0.33 4.75
C THR A 30 31.61 -0.90 5.25
N PRO A 31 30.96 -0.31 6.26
CA PRO A 31 29.64 -0.75 6.66
C PRO A 31 28.76 -0.56 5.43
N LYS A 32 28.24 -1.67 4.89
CA LYS A 32 27.24 -1.66 3.83
C LYS A 32 26.06 -0.87 4.41
N THR A 33 25.91 0.38 3.99
CA THR A 33 24.77 1.23 4.36
C THR A 33 23.52 0.45 4.02
N MET A 34 22.83 -0.06 5.05
CA MET A 34 21.54 -0.73 4.85
C MET A 34 20.60 0.34 4.31
N ALA A 35 20.03 0.10 3.13
CA ALA A 35 18.98 0.95 2.61
C ALA A 35 17.80 0.93 3.62
N PRO A 36 17.12 2.06 3.85
CA PRO A 36 15.94 2.09 4.71
C PRO A 36 14.91 1.07 4.19
N VAL A 37 14.51 0.16 5.08
CA VAL A 37 13.50 -0.87 4.79
C VAL A 37 12.15 -0.28 5.16
N ASP A 38 11.34 0.04 4.15
CA ASP A 38 9.95 0.42 4.36
C ASP A 38 9.13 -0.81 4.75
N GLN A 39 8.32 -0.69 5.81
CA GLN A 39 7.46 -1.75 6.30
C GLN A 39 6.02 -1.25 6.35
N VAL A 40 5.14 -1.95 5.63
CA VAL A 40 3.69 -1.68 5.66
C VAL A 40 3.03 -2.63 6.65
N GLU A 41 2.54 -2.10 7.77
CA GLU A 41 1.75 -2.86 8.75
C GLU A 41 0.25 -2.74 8.42
N ILE A 42 -0.37 -3.85 8.01
CA ILE A 42 -1.82 -3.91 7.84
C ILE A 42 -2.48 -4.24 9.18
N SER A 43 -3.43 -3.39 9.59
CA SER A 43 -4.19 -3.58 10.83
C SER A 43 -4.93 -4.93 10.87
N ASP A 44 -5.00 -5.53 12.06
CA ASP A 44 -5.65 -6.83 12.24
C ASP A 44 -7.16 -6.77 11.95
N LEU A 45 -7.80 -5.62 12.18
CA LEU A 45 -9.18 -5.36 11.76
C LEU A 45 -9.33 -5.39 10.23
N GLY A 46 -8.39 -4.77 9.50
CA GLY A 46 -8.39 -4.78 8.03
C GLY A 46 -8.21 -6.20 7.47
N LYS A 47 -7.35 -7.01 8.10
CA LYS A 47 -7.18 -8.43 7.74
C LYS A 47 -8.47 -9.22 7.97
N LEU A 48 -9.16 -9.00 9.10
CA LEU A 48 -10.41 -9.68 9.41
C LEU A 48 -11.55 -9.27 8.46
N MET A 49 -11.66 -7.99 8.10
CA MET A 49 -12.65 -7.51 7.12
C MET A 49 -12.42 -8.08 5.72
N ASN A 50 -11.15 -8.26 5.32
CA ASN A 50 -10.81 -8.88 4.04
C ASN A 50 -11.12 -10.39 4.02
N GLN A 51 -11.23 -11.02 5.19
CA GLN A 51 -11.57 -12.44 5.32
C GLN A 51 -13.07 -12.72 5.30
N SER A 52 -13.94 -11.70 5.28
CA SER A 52 -15.40 -11.88 5.27
C SER A 52 -15.86 -12.71 4.06
N PRO A 53 -16.30 -13.97 4.26
CA PRO A 53 -16.65 -14.88 3.18
C PRO A 53 -18.15 -14.82 2.90
N ASP A 54 -18.75 -13.64 2.80
CA ASP A 54 -20.19 -13.56 3.06
C ASP A 54 -21.13 -13.70 1.85
N ASN A 55 -20.61 -13.98 0.65
CA ASN A 55 -21.47 -13.99 -0.54
C ASN A 55 -21.04 -15.00 -1.63
N SER A 56 -20.51 -16.17 -1.28
CA SER A 56 -20.11 -17.17 -2.29
C SER A 56 -21.31 -17.58 -3.14
N ASP A 57 -22.42 -17.98 -2.53
CA ASP A 57 -23.61 -18.46 -3.23
C ASP A 57 -24.24 -17.36 -4.11
N VAL A 58 -24.31 -16.12 -3.59
CA VAL A 58 -24.80 -14.96 -4.36
C VAL A 58 -23.89 -14.67 -5.56
N ARG A 59 -22.58 -14.82 -5.38
CA ARG A 59 -21.60 -14.68 -6.46
C ARG A 59 -21.75 -15.78 -7.49
N GLU A 60 -21.92 -17.03 -7.08
CA GLU A 60 -22.11 -18.17 -7.98
C GLU A 60 -23.38 -18.01 -8.82
N ALA A 61 -24.51 -17.63 -8.20
CA ALA A 61 -25.75 -17.34 -8.92
C ALA A 61 -25.57 -16.20 -9.94
N ARG A 62 -24.89 -15.12 -9.54
CA ARG A 62 -24.60 -14.00 -10.44
C ARG A 62 -23.68 -14.41 -11.59
N LEU A 63 -22.66 -15.24 -11.33
CA LEU A 63 -21.76 -15.75 -12.34
C LEU A 63 -22.48 -16.67 -13.33
N ALA A 64 -23.41 -17.51 -12.86
CA ALA A 64 -24.24 -18.35 -13.73
C ALA A 64 -25.12 -17.51 -14.67
N GLN A 65 -25.76 -16.45 -14.14
CA GLN A 65 -26.54 -15.52 -14.95
C GLN A 65 -25.67 -14.82 -16.01
N ILE A 66 -24.51 -14.29 -15.60
CA ILE A 66 -23.58 -13.62 -16.52
C ILE A 66 -23.14 -14.57 -17.64
N LYS A 67 -22.82 -15.82 -17.32
CA LYS A 67 -22.46 -16.83 -18.32
C LYS A 67 -23.61 -17.06 -19.31
N ALA A 68 -24.84 -17.23 -18.83
CA ALA A 68 -26.01 -17.40 -19.69
C ALA A 68 -26.23 -16.19 -20.61
N ASP A 69 -26.06 -14.96 -20.10
CA ASP A 69 -26.19 -13.73 -20.90
C ASP A 69 -25.11 -13.63 -21.98
N ILE A 70 -23.88 -14.09 -21.69
CA ILE A 70 -22.77 -14.16 -22.65
C ILE A 70 -23.06 -15.17 -23.75
N ASP A 71 -23.49 -16.38 -23.38
CA ASP A 71 -23.84 -17.44 -24.34
C ASP A 71 -25.02 -17.01 -25.24
N ALA A 72 -25.96 -16.24 -24.68
CA ALA A 72 -27.06 -15.64 -25.42
C ALA A 72 -26.66 -14.42 -26.27
N GLY A 73 -25.42 -13.93 -26.15
CA GLY A 73 -24.92 -12.75 -26.85
C GLY A 73 -25.55 -11.43 -26.41
N THR A 74 -26.20 -11.39 -25.24
CA THR A 74 -26.90 -10.21 -24.70
C THR A 74 -26.09 -9.49 -23.62
N TYR A 75 -24.95 -10.05 -23.24
CA TYR A 75 -24.09 -9.46 -22.22
C TYR A 75 -23.44 -8.15 -22.68
N ASP A 76 -23.04 -8.06 -23.94
CA ASP A 76 -22.29 -6.93 -24.51
C ASP A 76 -23.23 -5.85 -25.04
N THR A 77 -23.68 -4.96 -24.14
CA THR A 77 -24.49 -3.80 -24.52
C THR A 77 -23.60 -2.56 -24.74
N PRO A 78 -24.03 -1.59 -25.58
CA PRO A 78 -23.28 -0.36 -25.81
C PRO A 78 -22.88 0.37 -24.52
N GLU A 79 -23.79 0.42 -23.54
CA GLU A 79 -23.58 1.11 -22.26
C GLU A 79 -22.52 0.41 -21.41
N LYS A 80 -22.49 -0.93 -21.41
CA LYS A 80 -21.47 -1.70 -20.71
C LYS A 80 -20.09 -1.55 -21.37
N MET A 81 -20.05 -1.46 -22.69
CA MET A 81 -18.81 -1.25 -23.44
C MET A 81 -18.21 0.13 -23.15
N GLU A 82 -19.04 1.19 -23.17
CA GLU A 82 -18.60 2.54 -22.83
C GLU A 82 -18.11 2.63 -21.38
N ALA A 83 -18.85 2.03 -20.44
CA ALA A 83 -18.44 1.95 -19.04
C ALA A 83 -17.12 1.18 -18.85
N ALA A 84 -16.92 0.08 -19.59
CA ALA A 84 -15.68 -0.69 -19.55
C ALA A 84 -14.49 0.12 -20.08
N LEU A 85 -14.68 0.85 -21.19
CA LEU A 85 -13.67 1.74 -21.76
C LEU A 85 -13.28 2.86 -20.79
N MET A 86 -14.25 3.57 -20.22
CA MET A 86 -13.99 4.62 -19.23
C MET A 86 -13.23 4.09 -18.01
N LYS A 87 -13.62 2.91 -17.50
CA LYS A 87 -12.92 2.28 -16.38
C LYS A 87 -11.48 1.91 -16.74
N MET A 88 -11.24 1.37 -17.94
CA MET A 88 -9.91 1.01 -18.41
C MET A 88 -9.01 2.24 -18.53
N MET A 89 -9.49 3.34 -19.12
CA MET A 89 -8.72 4.59 -19.23
C MET A 89 -8.39 5.15 -17.85
N GLY A 90 -9.38 5.16 -16.94
CA GLY A 90 -9.15 5.59 -15.55
C GLY A 90 -8.12 4.73 -14.81
N GLN A 91 -8.00 3.43 -15.12
CA GLN A 91 -6.97 2.57 -14.54
C GLN A 91 -5.57 2.90 -15.09
N ILE A 92 -5.45 3.16 -16.39
CA ILE A 92 -4.17 3.51 -17.03
C ILE A 92 -3.66 4.86 -16.52
N ASP A 93 -4.54 5.85 -16.35
CA ASP A 93 -4.18 7.18 -15.83
C ASP A 93 -3.70 7.14 -14.36
N ILE A 94 -4.02 6.08 -13.61
CA ILE A 94 -3.57 5.89 -12.22
C ILE A 94 -2.20 5.19 -12.15
N GLU A 95 -1.80 4.46 -13.21
CA GLU A 95 -0.53 3.73 -13.28
C GLU A 95 0.60 4.50 -14.00
N GLY A 96 0.36 5.75 -14.45
CA GLY A 96 1.36 6.63 -15.07
C GLY A 96 1.71 7.85 -14.23
#